data_AF-A0A0G9H255-F1
#
_entry.id   AF-A0A0G9H255-F1
#
_cell.length_a   1.000
_cell.length_b   1.000
_cell.length_c   1.000
_cell.angle_alpha   90.00
_cell.angle_beta   90.00
_cell.angle_gamma   90.00
#
_symmetry.space_group_name_H-M   'P 1'
#
loop_
_entity.id
_entity.type
_entity.pdbx_description
1 polymer ?
#
loop_
_entity_poly.entity_id
_entity_poly.type
_entity_poly.pdbx_seq_one_letter_code
_entity_poly.pdbx_strand_id
1 'polypeptide(L)' 'MKLFGYEEGSYGRGAPLELAEASILASPEELRAIAKVLADLAVEMEADGFDHVHLTDRLPDWSDGPELIVAKAR' A
#
# COMPACT_ATOMS: atom_id res chain seq x y z
N MET A 1 -1.39 14.04 3.16
CA MET A 1 -1.58 12.61 2.79
C MET A 1 -2.82 12.54 1.91
N LYS A 2 -2.79 11.72 0.87
CA LYS A 2 -3.95 11.40 0.02
C LYS A 2 -4.15 9.90 0.01
N LEU A 3 -5.39 9.44 -0.09
CA LEU A 3 -5.73 8.04 -0.25
C LEU A 3 -6.30 7.85 -1.65
N PHE A 4 -5.86 6.80 -2.33
CA PHE A 4 -6.25 6.51 -3.70
C PHE A 4 -6.70 5.07 -3.82
N GLY A 5 -7.63 4.80 -4.72
CA GLY A 5 -8.05 3.46 -5.04
C GLY A 5 -8.62 3.32 -6.44
N TYR A 6 -8.87 2.08 -6.82
CA TYR A 6 -9.50 1.71 -8.08
C TYR A 6 -10.75 0.90 -7.78
N GLU A 7 -11.74 0.98 -8.66
CA GLU A 7 -12.79 -0.03 -8.70
C GLU A 7 -12.19 -1.39 -9.07
N GLU A 8 -12.78 -2.47 -8.57
CA GLU A 8 -12.30 -3.82 -8.87
C GLU A 8 -12.25 -4.08 -10.39
N GLY A 9 -11.13 -4.64 -10.87
CA GLY A 9 -10.91 -4.89 -12.30
C GLY A 9 -10.60 -3.66 -13.16
N SER A 10 -10.57 -2.45 -12.58
CA SER A 10 -10.20 -1.21 -13.28
C SER A 10 -8.72 -0.81 -13.12
N TYR A 11 -7.93 -1.58 -12.36
CA TYR A 11 -6.50 -1.32 -12.21
C TYR A 11 -5.78 -1.20 -13.57
N GLY A 12 -4.93 -0.19 -13.72
CA GLY A 12 -4.23 0.12 -14.96
C GLY A 12 -5.11 0.70 -16.08
N ARG A 13 -6.41 0.85 -15.87
CA ARG A 13 -7.36 1.47 -16.80
C ARG A 13 -7.88 2.80 -16.24
N GLY A 14 -7.06 3.83 -16.38
CA GLY A 14 -7.39 5.19 -15.95
C GLY A 14 -6.62 5.65 -14.72
N ALA A 15 -6.97 6.83 -14.21
CA ALA A 15 -6.39 7.38 -12.99
C ALA A 15 -7.13 6.84 -11.75
N PRO A 16 -6.45 6.68 -10.60
CA PRO A 16 -7.11 6.26 -9.38
C PRO A 16 -8.06 7.36 -8.87
N LEU A 17 -9.09 6.93 -8.16
CA LEU A 17 -10.02 7.81 -7.46
C LEU A 17 -9.42 8.25 -6.12
N GLU A 18 -9.52 9.53 -5.79
CA GLU A 18 -9.20 10.01 -4.43
C GLU A 18 -10.31 9.56 -3.47
N LEU A 19 -9.93 8.84 -2.41
CA LEU A 19 -10.85 8.25 -1.44
C LEU A 19 -10.89 9.07 -0.15
N ALA A 20 -12.08 9.17 0.45
CA ALA A 20 -12.24 9.74 1.79
C ALA A 20 -11.93 8.73 2.91
N GLU A 21 -12.18 7.44 2.66
CA GLU A 21 -11.90 6.35 3.60
C GLU A 21 -11.54 5.04 2.87
N ALA A 22 -10.84 4.16 3.58
CA ALA A 22 -10.69 2.74 3.22
C ALA A 22 -10.69 1.90 4.50
N SER A 23 -11.15 0.66 4.39
CA SER A 23 -11.15 -0.32 5.48
C SER A 23 -10.15 -1.43 5.19
N ILE A 24 -9.38 -1.83 6.19
CA ILE A 24 -8.50 -3.01 6.14
C ILE A 24 -9.16 -4.11 6.98
N LEU A 25 -9.59 -5.18 6.33
CA LEU A 25 -10.05 -6.39 7.00
C LEU A 25 -8.86 -7.34 7.15
N ALA A 26 -8.36 -7.47 8.37
CA ALA A 26 -7.17 -8.28 8.67
C ALA A 26 -7.25 -8.89 10.07
N SER A 27 -6.58 -10.01 10.26
CA SER A 27 -6.29 -10.61 11.56
C SER A 27 -5.24 -9.77 12.33
N PRO A 28 -5.08 -9.98 13.66
CA PRO A 28 -4.06 -9.27 14.43
C PRO A 28 -2.63 -9.55 13.99
N GLU A 29 -2.34 -10.74 13.47
CA GLU A 29 -1.04 -11.08 12.91
C GLU A 29 -0.78 -10.28 11.63
N GLU A 30 -1.78 -10.30 10.74
CA GLU A 30 -1.68 -9.60 9.46
C GLU A 30 -1.52 -8.09 9.63
N LEU A 31 -2.30 -7.50 10.54
CA LEU A 31 -2.22 -6.07 10.83
C LEU A 31 -0.85 -5.68 11.39
N ARG A 32 -0.22 -6.52 12.22
CA ARG A 32 1.15 -6.27 12.72
C ARG A 32 2.18 -6.37 11.60
N ALA A 33 2.03 -7.32 10.69
CA ALA A 33 2.90 -7.45 9.53
C ALA A 33 2.84 -6.21 8.63
N ILE A 34 1.62 -5.74 8.33
CA ILE A 34 1.40 -4.47 7.61
C ILE A 34 2.08 -3.32 8.34
N ALA A 35 1.82 -3.16 9.65
CA ALA A 35 2.39 -2.06 10.43
C ALA A 35 3.92 -2.07 10.42
N LYS A 36 4.55 -3.26 10.49
CA LYS A 36 5.99 -3.39 10.38
C LYS A 36 6.51 -2.92 9.02
N VAL A 37 5.90 -3.37 7.92
CA VAL A 37 6.30 -2.95 6.56
C VAL A 37 6.13 -1.44 6.39
N LEU A 38 5.03 -0.86 6.86
CA LEU A 38 4.80 0.59 6.81
C LEU A 38 5.88 1.37 7.57
N ALA A 39 6.29 0.88 8.74
CA ALA A 39 7.36 1.50 9.52
C ALA A 39 8.72 1.42 8.79
N ASP A 40 9.04 0.27 8.20
CA ASP A 40 10.27 0.08 7.43
C ASP A 40 10.29 0.99 6.18
N LEU A 41 9.17 1.09 5.46
CA LEU A 41 9.03 1.97 4.29
C LEU A 41 9.14 3.45 4.66
N ALA A 42 8.66 3.87 5.83
CA ALA A 42 8.81 5.25 6.29
C ALA A 42 10.29 5.65 6.41
N VAL A 43 11.16 4.72 6.84
CA VAL A 43 12.62 4.94 6.88
C VAL A 43 13.19 5.00 5.46
N GLU A 44 12.79 4.07 4.58
CA GLU A 44 13.26 4.07 3.18
C GLU A 44 12.84 5.35 2.42
N MET A 45 11.67 5.91 2.73
CA MET A 45 11.16 7.15 2.15
C MET A 45 12.03 8.38 2.44
N GLU A 46 12.90 8.34 3.44
CA GLU A 46 13.86 9.42 3.72
C GLU A 46 14.97 9.50 2.66
N ALA A 47 15.23 8.40 1.94
CA ALA A 47 16.21 8.37 0.87
C ALA A 47 15.73 9.10 -0.41
N ASP A 48 16.70 9.58 -1.19
CA ASP A 48 16.45 10.08 -2.54
C ASP A 48 16.12 8.90 -3.47
N GLY A 49 15.04 9.02 -4.25
CA GLY A 49 14.63 8.03 -5.24
C GLY A 49 13.53 7.06 -4.82
N PHE A 50 12.98 7.16 -3.60
CA PHE A 50 11.77 6.42 -3.25
C PHE A 50 10.59 6.87 -4.11
N ASP A 51 9.96 5.93 -4.82
CA ASP A 51 8.78 6.18 -5.67
C ASP A 51 7.51 5.57 -5.06
N HIS A 52 7.29 4.27 -5.30
CA HIS A 52 6.20 3.50 -4.72
C HIS A 52 6.62 2.04 -4.48
N VAL A 53 5.95 1.37 -3.53
CA VAL A 53 6.16 -0.04 -3.18
C VAL A 53 4.82 -0.72 -2.96
N HIS A 54 4.64 -1.91 -3.53
CA HIS A 54 3.49 -2.78 -3.21
C HIS A 54 3.81 -3.54 -1.93
N LEU A 55 2.87 -3.62 -0.99
CA LEU A 55 3.11 -4.33 0.28
C LEU A 55 3.38 -5.83 0.06
N THR A 56 2.80 -6.42 -0.97
CA THR A 56 3.01 -7.83 -1.37
C THR A 56 4.45 -8.11 -1.77
N ASP A 57 5.20 -7.11 -2.26
CA ASP A 57 6.64 -7.24 -2.53
C ASP A 57 7.46 -7.54 -1.26
N ARG A 58 6.92 -7.16 -0.10
CA ARG A 58 7.56 -7.32 1.22
C ARG A 58 6.90 -8.39 2.09
N LEU A 59 5.75 -8.91 1.66
CA LEU A 59 4.96 -9.95 2.33
C LEU A 59 4.68 -11.09 1.34
N PRO A 60 5.68 -11.94 1.04
CA PRO A 60 5.59 -12.94 -0.03
C PRO A 60 4.50 -13.99 0.20
N ASP A 61 4.14 -14.26 1.47
CA ASP A 61 3.04 -15.18 1.82
C ASP A 61 1.65 -14.59 1.49
N TRP A 62 1.58 -13.34 1.03
CA TRP A 62 0.35 -12.62 0.71
C TRP A 62 0.21 -12.37 -0.79
N SER A 63 0.72 -13.28 -1.63
CA SER A 63 0.68 -13.13 -3.09
C SER A 63 -0.74 -12.95 -3.67
N ASP A 64 -1.76 -13.41 -2.96
CA ASP A 64 -3.18 -13.26 -3.32
C ASP A 64 -3.91 -12.19 -2.48
N GLY A 65 -3.16 -11.42 -1.67
CA GLY A 65 -3.67 -10.40 -0.77
C GLY A 65 -4.04 -9.07 -1.47
N PRO A 66 -4.59 -8.10 -0.73
CA PRO A 66 -4.96 -6.81 -1.31
C PRO A 66 -3.73 -6.04 -1.83
N GLU A 67 -3.86 -5.45 -3.02
CA GLU A 67 -2.87 -4.56 -3.65
C GLU A 67 -2.82 -3.21 -2.92
N LEU A 68 -2.18 -3.20 -1.74
CA LEU A 68 -1.94 -1.99 -0.97
C LEU A 68 -0.56 -1.41 -1.35
N ILE A 69 -0.55 -0.16 -1.80
CA ILE A 69 0.64 0.52 -2.31
C ILE A 69 0.96 1.73 -1.42
N VAL A 70 2.24 1.91 -1.10
CA VAL A 70 2.76 3.12 -0.43
C VAL A 70 3.60 3.90 -1.42
N ALA A 71 3.33 5.20 -1.56
CA ALA A 71 4.07 6.09 -2.44
C ALA A 71 4.51 7.36 -1.70
N LYS A 72 5.69 7.90 -2.05
CA LYS A 72 6.19 9.14 -1.47
C LYS A 72 5.45 10.34 -2.03
N ALA A 73 4.85 11.13 -1.15
CA ALA A 73 4.26 12.41 -1.53
C ALA A 73 5.38 13.36 -2.01
N ARG A 74 5.18 13.97 -3.18
CA ARG A 74 6.07 14.99 -3.75
C ARG A 74 5.44 16.37 -3.66
#